data_AF-A0A6G1KH01-F1
#
_entry.id   AF-A0A6G1KH01-F1
#
_cell.length_a   1.000
_cell.length_b   1.000
_cell.length_c   1.000
_cell.angle_alpha   90.00
_cell.angle_beta   90.00
_cell.angle_gamma   90.00
#
_symmetry.space_group_name_H-M   'P 1'
#
loop_
_entity.id
_entity.type
_entity.pdbx_description
1 polymer ?
#
loop_
_entity_poly.entity_id
_entity_poly.type
_entity_poly.pdbx_seq_one_letter_code
_entity_poly.pdbx_strand_id
1 'polypeptide(L)'
;MAAVPVQPEITNTTALPVHFGLVVFPFYRVLDIFGPFDVFNSLATVYDIPMKLSVLSTTMDTVSSSPVGGPVIVNGSYNDFGESIKPTMTFAEYLAKNETKHVAIGGETSDIDVLVLPGGSGTRAIMEQEVAFVKAVFPKVKYVLSVCTGATIAARAGILDGRRATTNKKAWKWATSTGNSTEWIGRARWVDDGNIWSSSGVSAGTDMAYAWVSSVYGDAVSDYLSKVAEYTRWSDPNEDPFADIWGVPT
;
A
#
# COMPACT_ATOMS: atom_id res chain seq x y z
N MET A 1 22.38 11.43 29.36
CA MET A 1 21.06 11.00 28.85
C MET A 1 20.88 11.60 27.47
N ALA A 2 20.35 10.86 26.50
CA ALA A 2 19.97 11.45 25.22
C ALA A 2 18.82 12.45 25.43
N ALA A 3 18.81 13.55 24.70
CA ALA A 3 17.72 14.52 24.78
C ALA A 3 16.42 13.92 24.23
N VAL A 4 15.27 14.29 24.81
CA VAL A 4 13.96 13.93 24.29
C VAL A 4 13.82 14.49 22.87
N PRO A 5 13.39 13.69 21.87
CA PRO A 5 13.20 14.17 20.51
C PRO A 5 12.20 15.34 20.47
N VAL A 6 12.53 16.40 19.73
CA VAL A 6 11.64 17.53 19.48
C VAL A 6 10.95 17.32 18.14
N GLN A 7 9.64 17.59 18.08
CA GLN A 7 8.87 17.50 16.85
C GLN A 7 9.38 18.53 15.82
N PRO A 8 9.85 18.10 14.63
CA PRO A 8 10.29 19.01 13.59
C PRO A 8 9.10 19.59 12.81
N GLU A 9 9.32 20.71 12.11
CA GLU A 9 8.34 21.26 11.17
C GLU A 9 8.32 20.48 9.85
N ILE A 10 7.15 20.43 9.19
CA ILE A 10 7.04 19.95 7.81
C ILE A 10 7.59 21.04 6.89
N THR A 11 8.71 20.74 6.23
CA THR A 11 9.43 21.72 5.38
C THR A 11 9.04 21.67 3.91
N ASN A 12 8.29 20.64 3.48
CA ASN A 12 7.77 20.57 2.12
C ASN A 12 6.62 21.58 1.93
N THR A 13 6.78 22.48 0.97
CA THR A 13 5.83 23.57 0.68
C THR A 13 4.90 23.27 -0.51
N THR A 14 5.02 22.09 -1.12
CA THR A 14 4.10 21.63 -2.16
C THR A 14 2.77 21.11 -1.56
N ALA A 15 1.74 20.97 -2.40
CA ALA A 15 0.45 20.44 -1.96
C ALA A 15 0.57 18.96 -1.52
N LEU A 16 0.59 18.74 -0.21
CA LEU A 16 0.75 17.41 0.38
C LEU A 16 -0.43 16.49 0.01
N PRO A 17 -0.18 15.21 -0.27
CA PRO A 17 -1.25 14.23 -0.39
C PRO A 17 -1.93 14.03 0.96
N VAL A 18 -3.27 14.02 1.02
CA VAL A 18 -4.00 13.84 2.29
C VAL A 18 -5.15 12.86 2.18
N HIS A 19 -5.56 12.47 0.97
CA HIS A 19 -6.59 11.46 0.77
C HIS A 19 -6.00 10.12 0.32
N PHE A 20 -6.09 9.12 1.19
CA PHE A 20 -5.61 7.77 0.95
C PHE A 20 -6.75 6.85 0.56
N GLY A 21 -6.54 6.06 -0.49
CA GLY A 21 -7.42 4.98 -0.91
C GLY A 21 -6.78 3.64 -0.57
N LEU A 22 -7.48 2.78 0.16
CA LEU A 22 -7.05 1.41 0.44
C LEU A 22 -7.86 0.44 -0.42
N VAL A 23 -7.22 -0.30 -1.31
CA VAL A 23 -7.86 -1.43 -1.99
C VAL A 23 -7.86 -2.63 -1.05
N VAL A 24 -9.04 -3.11 -0.64
CA VAL A 24 -9.18 -4.28 0.23
C VAL A 24 -9.95 -5.39 -0.49
N PHE A 25 -9.51 -6.62 -0.29
CA PHE A 25 -10.07 -7.84 -0.90
C PHE A 25 -9.93 -9.01 0.08
N PRO A 26 -10.76 -10.06 -0.04
CA PRO A 26 -10.71 -11.19 0.89
C PRO A 26 -9.32 -11.82 0.97
N PHE A 27 -8.92 -12.26 2.16
CA PHE A 27 -7.63 -12.90 2.43
C PHE A 27 -6.42 -12.00 2.13
N TYR A 28 -6.56 -10.71 2.44
CA TYR A 28 -5.46 -9.74 2.49
C TYR A 28 -4.47 -10.07 3.62
N ARG A 29 -3.26 -9.52 3.55
CA ARG A 29 -2.25 -9.65 4.61
C ARG A 29 -2.36 -8.45 5.56
N VAL A 30 -2.64 -8.72 6.83
CA VAL A 30 -2.86 -7.73 7.90
C VAL A 30 -1.76 -6.66 7.96
N LEU A 31 -0.50 -7.06 8.14
CA LEU A 31 0.61 -6.11 8.26
C LEU A 31 1.00 -5.41 6.95
N ASP A 32 0.54 -5.90 5.78
CA ASP A 32 0.72 -5.16 4.52
C ASP A 32 -0.15 -3.88 4.50
N ILE A 33 -1.22 -3.84 5.31
CA ILE A 33 -2.08 -2.67 5.51
C ILE A 33 -1.65 -1.93 6.77
N PHE A 34 -1.76 -2.58 7.92
CA PHE A 34 -1.68 -1.88 9.21
C PHE A 34 -0.25 -1.47 9.60
N GLY A 35 0.79 -2.08 9.02
CA GLY A 35 2.17 -1.62 9.19
C GLY A 35 2.37 -0.21 8.60
N PRO A 36 2.19 -0.01 7.28
CA PRO A 36 2.22 1.31 6.66
C PRO A 36 1.20 2.29 7.25
N PHE A 37 -0.01 1.83 7.56
CA PHE A 37 -1.08 2.71 8.05
C PHE A 37 -0.83 3.22 9.47
N ASP A 38 -0.10 2.49 10.30
CA ASP A 38 0.32 3.00 11.61
C ASP A 38 1.24 4.22 11.47
N VAL A 39 2.12 4.22 10.45
CA VAL A 39 2.96 5.38 10.09
C VAL A 39 2.10 6.57 9.65
N PHE A 40 1.10 6.33 8.79
CA PHE A 40 0.21 7.37 8.28
C PHE A 40 -0.74 7.92 9.36
N ASN A 41 -1.26 7.07 10.24
CA ASN A 41 -2.08 7.47 11.38
C ASN A 41 -1.27 8.31 12.38
N SER A 42 -0.02 7.91 12.63
CA SER A 42 0.91 8.68 13.47
C SER A 42 1.19 10.05 12.86
N LEU A 43 1.44 10.11 11.55
CA LEU A 43 1.60 11.37 10.83
C LEU A 43 0.37 12.28 10.98
N ALA A 44 -0.84 11.76 10.73
CA ALA A 44 -2.09 12.51 10.85
C ALA A 44 -2.27 13.09 12.27
N THR A 45 -2.03 12.26 13.29
CA THR A 45 -2.29 12.61 14.70
C THR A 45 -1.22 13.55 15.26
N VAL A 46 0.06 13.26 15.00
CA VAL A 46 1.18 14.03 15.56
C VAL A 46 1.27 15.41 14.92
N TYR A 47 0.92 15.56 13.64
CA TYR A 47 1.00 16.82 12.90
C TYR A 47 -0.33 17.51 12.66
N ASP A 48 -1.44 16.99 13.21
CA ASP A 48 -2.81 17.51 13.05
C ASP A 48 -3.18 17.76 11.57
N ILE A 49 -2.82 16.82 10.69
CA ILE A 49 -3.10 16.90 9.25
C ILE A 49 -4.49 16.31 9.01
N PRO A 50 -5.40 16.99 8.28
CA PRO A 50 -6.75 16.50 7.99
C PRO A 50 -6.72 15.41 6.91
N MET A 51 -6.16 14.26 7.26
CA MET A 51 -6.06 13.10 6.37
C MET A 51 -7.38 12.35 6.29
N LYS A 52 -7.72 11.85 5.10
CA LYS A 52 -8.93 11.07 4.82
C LYS A 52 -8.54 9.69 4.33
N LEU A 53 -9.26 8.66 4.81
CA LEU A 53 -9.15 7.29 4.30
C LEU A 53 -10.45 6.87 3.62
N SER A 54 -10.35 6.43 2.37
CA SER A 54 -11.39 5.67 1.67
C SER A 54 -10.98 4.20 1.56
N VAL A 55 -11.75 3.31 2.16
CA VAL A 55 -11.58 1.85 2.02
C VAL A 55 -12.45 1.36 0.88
N LEU A 56 -11.83 0.76 -0.14
CA LEU A 56 -12.41 0.45 -1.43
C LEU A 56 -12.43 -1.06 -1.65
N SER A 57 -13.60 -1.58 -2.01
CA SER A 57 -13.82 -3.01 -2.28
C SER A 57 -14.83 -3.19 -3.44
N THR A 58 -15.06 -4.43 -3.85
CA THR A 58 -16.05 -4.78 -4.87
C THR A 58 -17.49 -4.62 -4.36
N THR A 59 -17.74 -4.93 -3.09
CA THR A 59 -19.02 -4.75 -2.40
C THR A 59 -18.84 -3.97 -1.09
N MET A 60 -19.95 -3.59 -0.46
CA MET A 60 -19.93 -2.99 0.88
C MET A 60 -19.84 -4.05 1.99
N ASP A 61 -19.74 -5.33 1.68
CA ASP A 61 -19.61 -6.38 2.68
C ASP A 61 -18.26 -6.27 3.40
N THR A 62 -18.24 -6.72 4.65
CA THR A 62 -17.01 -6.74 5.44
C THR A 62 -16.00 -7.70 4.82
N VAL A 63 -14.75 -7.26 4.71
CA VAL A 63 -13.67 -8.02 4.09
C VAL A 63 -12.73 -8.56 5.16
N SER A 64 -12.50 -9.87 5.16
CA SER A 64 -11.71 -10.56 6.19
C SER A 64 -10.30 -10.94 5.72
N SER A 65 -9.33 -10.93 6.64
CA SER A 65 -7.98 -11.50 6.43
C SER A 65 -7.97 -13.02 6.55
N SER A 66 -9.03 -13.60 7.13
CA SER A 66 -9.24 -15.05 7.25
C SER A 66 -9.52 -15.70 5.89
N PRO A 67 -9.09 -16.96 5.67
CA PRO A 67 -9.46 -17.74 4.49
C PRO A 67 -10.94 -18.18 4.49
N VAL A 68 -11.62 -18.18 5.64
CA VAL A 68 -13.01 -18.65 5.76
C VAL A 68 -13.95 -17.69 5.02
N GLY A 69 -14.79 -18.25 4.14
CA GLY A 69 -15.70 -17.47 3.29
C GLY A 69 -15.03 -16.81 2.07
N GLY A 70 -13.71 -16.97 1.91
CA GLY A 70 -12.96 -16.47 0.75
C GLY A 70 -13.04 -17.40 -0.47
N PRO A 71 -12.75 -16.89 -1.68
CA PRO A 71 -12.84 -17.66 -2.92
C PRO A 71 -11.71 -18.70 -3.11
N VAL A 72 -10.70 -18.71 -2.23
CA VAL A 72 -9.50 -19.57 -2.36
C VAL A 72 -9.19 -20.26 -1.04
N ILE A 73 -9.27 -21.59 -1.04
CA ILE A 73 -8.74 -22.41 0.06
C ILE A 73 -7.23 -22.50 -0.11
N VAL A 74 -6.46 -21.85 0.78
CA VAL A 74 -5.00 -21.93 0.79
C VAL A 74 -4.57 -22.92 1.85
N ASN A 75 -3.80 -23.94 1.43
CA ASN A 75 -3.25 -24.99 2.29
C ASN A 75 -4.30 -25.77 3.12
N GLY A 76 -5.55 -25.87 2.63
CA GLY A 76 -6.61 -26.58 3.36
C GLY A 76 -6.93 -25.98 4.73
N SER A 77 -6.62 -24.70 4.96
CA SER A 77 -6.80 -24.06 6.27
C SER A 77 -8.24 -23.58 6.45
N TYR A 78 -8.88 -24.05 7.52
CA TYR A 78 -10.26 -23.74 7.91
C TYR A 78 -10.34 -22.80 9.13
N ASN A 79 -9.23 -22.15 9.49
CA ASN A 79 -9.22 -21.31 10.69
C ASN A 79 -9.94 -19.98 10.42
N ASP A 80 -10.83 -19.60 11.32
CA ASP A 80 -11.58 -18.33 11.29
C ASP A 80 -10.91 -17.23 12.12
N PHE A 81 -9.58 -17.29 12.22
CA PHE A 81 -8.81 -16.26 12.90
C PHE A 81 -8.42 -15.18 11.90
N GLY A 82 -9.09 -14.03 11.96
CA GLY A 82 -8.77 -12.90 11.09
C GLY A 82 -9.51 -11.62 11.47
N GLU A 83 -8.91 -10.52 11.06
CA GLU A 83 -9.40 -9.16 11.19
C GLU A 83 -10.30 -8.81 10.00
N SER A 84 -11.29 -7.99 10.27
CA SER A 84 -12.33 -7.63 9.32
C SER A 84 -12.35 -6.12 9.12
N ILE A 85 -12.38 -5.68 7.87
CA ILE A 85 -12.43 -4.25 7.49
C ILE A 85 -13.75 -3.99 6.76
N LYS A 86 -14.48 -2.96 7.18
CA LYS A 86 -15.68 -2.50 6.50
C LYS A 86 -15.30 -1.50 5.38
N PRO A 87 -15.65 -1.76 4.11
CA PRO A 87 -15.47 -0.77 3.05
C PRO A 87 -16.26 0.50 3.32
N THR A 88 -15.72 1.65 2.92
CA THR A 88 -16.41 2.95 2.98
C THR A 88 -17.09 3.28 1.66
N MET A 89 -16.64 2.66 0.56
CA MET A 89 -17.16 2.84 -0.79
C MET A 89 -16.80 1.65 -1.67
N THR A 90 -17.62 1.32 -2.65
CA THR A 90 -17.28 0.35 -3.68
C THR A 90 -16.45 0.96 -4.82
N PHE A 91 -15.72 0.14 -5.57
CA PHE A 91 -15.02 0.57 -6.78
C PHE A 91 -15.97 1.25 -7.78
N ALA A 92 -17.16 0.67 -7.98
CA ALA A 92 -18.16 1.18 -8.91
C ALA A 92 -18.70 2.56 -8.49
N GLU A 93 -18.99 2.75 -7.20
CA GLU A 93 -19.44 4.04 -6.67
C GLU A 93 -18.37 5.13 -6.80
N TYR A 94 -17.10 4.80 -6.55
CA TYR A 94 -16.01 5.77 -6.70
C TYR A 94 -15.86 6.21 -8.16
N LEU A 95 -15.85 5.25 -9.09
CA LEU A 95 -15.73 5.56 -10.52
C LEU A 95 -16.93 6.39 -11.03
N ALA A 96 -18.16 6.07 -10.62
CA ALA A 96 -19.36 6.83 -11.01
C ALA A 96 -19.35 8.28 -10.48
N LYS A 97 -18.91 8.49 -9.23
CA LYS A 97 -18.75 9.83 -8.63
C LYS A 97 -17.68 10.66 -9.34
N ASN A 98 -16.67 10.01 -9.91
CA ASN A 98 -15.60 10.70 -10.63
C ASN A 98 -15.93 11.01 -12.10
N GLU A 99 -16.97 10.39 -12.65
CA GLU A 99 -17.50 10.73 -13.99
C GLU A 99 -18.44 11.93 -13.95
N THR A 100 -19.14 12.12 -12.82
CA THR A 100 -20.04 13.25 -12.59
C THR A 100 -19.38 14.23 -11.63
N LYS A 101 -18.86 15.37 -12.12
CA LYS A 101 -18.33 16.47 -11.28
C LYS A 101 -19.46 17.14 -10.46
N HIS A 102 -20.16 16.38 -9.63
CA HIS A 102 -21.23 16.84 -8.77
C HIS A 102 -20.66 17.02 -7.37
N VAL A 103 -20.45 18.29 -7.02
CA VAL A 103 -20.19 18.74 -5.66
C VAL A 103 -21.36 18.28 -4.79
N ALA A 104 -21.11 17.31 -3.92
CA ALA A 104 -22.08 16.95 -2.89
C ALA A 104 -22.27 18.16 -1.95
N ILE A 105 -23.52 18.54 -1.70
CA ILE A 105 -23.86 19.54 -0.69
C ILE A 105 -23.42 18.97 0.67
N GLY A 106 -22.37 19.55 1.25
CA GLY A 106 -21.67 19.05 2.43
C GLY A 106 -20.15 19.11 2.36
N GLY A 107 -19.58 19.30 1.15
CA GLY A 107 -18.15 19.60 0.96
C GLY A 107 -17.23 18.39 1.04
N GLU A 108 -16.17 18.41 0.23
CA GLU A 108 -15.03 17.47 0.22
C GLU A 108 -15.21 16.11 -0.47
N THR A 109 -15.53 16.14 -1.77
CA THR A 109 -15.09 15.08 -2.70
C THR A 109 -13.71 15.44 -3.25
N SER A 110 -12.64 15.25 -2.48
CA SER A 110 -11.28 15.23 -3.05
C SER A 110 -11.02 13.87 -3.70
N ASP A 111 -10.37 13.88 -4.85
CA ASP A 111 -9.83 12.65 -5.47
C ASP A 111 -8.84 11.96 -4.52
N ILE A 112 -8.62 10.66 -4.73
CA ILE A 112 -7.61 9.92 -3.97
C ILE A 112 -6.23 10.43 -4.41
N ASP A 113 -5.40 10.86 -3.46
CA ASP A 113 -4.02 11.25 -3.72
C ASP A 113 -3.10 10.02 -3.74
N VAL A 114 -3.30 9.08 -2.82
CA VAL A 114 -2.41 7.92 -2.62
C VAL A 114 -3.23 6.64 -2.61
N LEU A 115 -2.94 5.73 -3.54
CA LEU A 115 -3.58 4.41 -3.58
C LEU A 115 -2.66 3.35 -2.97
N VAL A 116 -3.14 2.64 -1.95
CA VAL A 116 -2.39 1.57 -1.29
C VAL A 116 -2.93 0.20 -1.70
N LEU A 117 -2.02 -0.66 -2.16
CA LEU A 117 -2.28 -2.01 -2.66
C LEU A 117 -1.58 -3.03 -1.75
N PRO A 118 -2.31 -3.65 -0.79
CA PRO A 118 -1.73 -4.67 0.06
C PRO A 118 -1.56 -5.99 -0.71
N GLY A 119 -0.73 -6.88 -0.17
CA GLY A 119 -0.68 -8.26 -0.59
C GLY A 119 -1.65 -9.14 0.19
N GLY A 120 -1.39 -10.44 0.13
CA GLY A 120 -2.21 -11.46 0.77
C GLY A 120 -2.52 -12.58 -0.21
N SER A 121 -2.94 -13.73 0.31
CA SER A 121 -3.22 -14.87 -0.55
C SER A 121 -4.41 -14.62 -1.49
N GLY A 122 -5.29 -13.67 -1.13
CA GLY A 122 -6.38 -13.21 -1.99
C GLY A 122 -5.93 -12.76 -3.39
N THR A 123 -4.70 -12.26 -3.54
CA THR A 123 -4.20 -11.78 -4.84
C THR A 123 -4.07 -12.88 -5.90
N ARG A 124 -4.14 -14.16 -5.49
CA ARG A 124 -4.13 -15.36 -6.36
C ARG A 124 -5.50 -15.67 -6.96
N ALA A 125 -6.57 -15.08 -6.43
CA ALA A 125 -7.91 -15.22 -6.98
C ALA A 125 -8.04 -14.46 -8.31
N ILE A 126 -9.23 -14.57 -8.92
CA ILE A 126 -9.65 -13.71 -10.02
C ILE A 126 -9.88 -12.31 -9.44
N MET A 127 -9.13 -11.33 -9.93
CA MET A 127 -9.06 -9.96 -9.40
C MET A 127 -9.45 -8.91 -10.47
N GLU A 128 -10.39 -9.25 -11.35
CA GLU A 128 -10.72 -8.42 -12.52
C GLU A 128 -11.20 -7.03 -12.12
N GLN A 129 -12.01 -6.93 -11.06
CA GLN A 129 -12.58 -5.67 -10.59
C GLN A 129 -11.52 -4.78 -9.94
N GLU A 130 -10.64 -5.34 -9.12
CA GLU A 130 -9.52 -4.62 -8.48
C GLU A 130 -8.53 -4.14 -9.55
N VAL A 131 -8.17 -5.00 -10.50
CA VAL A 131 -7.24 -4.67 -11.59
C VAL A 131 -7.82 -3.57 -12.48
N ALA A 132 -9.10 -3.67 -12.86
CA ALA A 132 -9.77 -2.65 -13.67
C ALA A 132 -9.87 -1.32 -12.92
N PHE A 133 -10.19 -1.35 -11.62
CA PHE A 133 -10.24 -0.16 -10.78
C PHE A 133 -8.88 0.53 -10.69
N VAL A 134 -7.81 -0.21 -10.37
CA VAL A 134 -6.44 0.33 -10.30
C VAL A 134 -6.04 0.98 -11.62
N LYS A 135 -6.31 0.32 -12.75
CA LYS A 135 -6.03 0.86 -14.08
C LYS A 135 -6.78 2.18 -14.35
N ALA A 136 -8.04 2.28 -13.94
CA ALA A 136 -8.87 3.46 -14.17
C ALA A 136 -8.48 4.65 -13.26
N VAL A 137 -8.03 4.37 -12.04
CA VAL A 137 -7.73 5.38 -11.03
C VAL A 137 -6.28 5.88 -11.09
N PHE A 138 -5.34 5.04 -11.55
CA PHE A 138 -3.91 5.38 -11.62
C PHE A 138 -3.59 6.74 -12.25
N PRO A 139 -4.22 7.17 -13.38
CA PRO A 139 -3.90 8.46 -13.98
C PRO A 139 -4.26 9.69 -13.13
N LYS A 140 -5.05 9.50 -12.06
CA LYS A 140 -5.56 10.58 -11.21
C LYS A 140 -4.87 10.67 -9.85
N VAL A 141 -4.22 9.59 -9.40
CA VAL A 141 -3.54 9.55 -8.10
C VAL A 141 -2.13 10.12 -8.23
N LYS A 142 -1.66 10.77 -7.15
CA LYS A 142 -0.29 11.25 -7.05
C LYS A 142 0.69 10.12 -6.78
N TYR A 143 0.28 9.08 -6.05
CA TYR A 143 1.13 7.94 -5.71
C TYR A 143 0.36 6.61 -5.70
N VAL A 144 1.05 5.52 -6.03
CA VAL A 144 0.64 4.14 -5.75
C VAL A 144 1.69 3.48 -4.87
N LEU A 145 1.27 2.99 -3.71
CA LEU A 145 2.12 2.23 -2.79
C LEU A 145 1.66 0.78 -2.79
N SER A 146 2.55 -0.16 -3.08
CA SER A 146 2.23 -1.59 -3.05
C SER A 146 3.13 -2.33 -2.08
N VAL A 147 2.55 -3.29 -1.36
CA VAL A 147 3.27 -4.14 -0.43
C VAL A 147 3.10 -5.59 -0.84
N CYS A 148 4.19 -6.36 -0.78
CA CYS A 148 4.15 -7.80 -0.98
C CYS A 148 3.54 -8.14 -2.34
N THR A 149 2.47 -8.90 -2.36
CA THR A 149 1.80 -9.33 -3.59
C THR A 149 0.79 -8.33 -4.13
N GLY A 150 0.62 -7.17 -3.48
CA GLY A 150 -0.14 -6.05 -4.05
C GLY A 150 0.48 -5.53 -5.34
N ALA A 151 1.80 -5.69 -5.51
CA ALA A 151 2.52 -5.40 -6.74
C ALA A 151 1.98 -6.19 -7.95
N THR A 152 1.37 -7.37 -7.76
CA THR A 152 0.76 -8.13 -8.87
C THR A 152 -0.56 -7.53 -9.34
N ILE A 153 -1.27 -6.79 -8.49
CA ILE A 153 -2.46 -6.04 -8.90
C ILE A 153 -2.01 -4.90 -9.83
N ALA A 154 -0.98 -4.16 -9.44
CA ALA A 154 -0.37 -3.11 -10.24
C ALA A 154 0.21 -3.66 -11.58
N ALA A 155 0.93 -4.79 -11.53
CA ALA A 155 1.48 -5.44 -12.72
C ALA A 155 0.37 -5.85 -13.70
N ARG A 156 -0.70 -6.49 -13.21
CA ARG A 156 -1.85 -6.90 -14.04
C ARG A 156 -2.66 -5.71 -14.57
N ALA A 157 -2.66 -4.58 -13.87
CA ALA A 157 -3.27 -3.33 -14.35
C ALA A 157 -2.46 -2.66 -15.46
N GLY A 158 -1.22 -3.12 -15.71
CA GLY A 158 -0.30 -2.55 -16.69
C GLY A 158 0.42 -1.29 -16.20
N ILE A 159 0.21 -0.86 -14.95
CA ILE A 159 0.81 0.39 -14.45
C ILE A 159 2.31 0.25 -14.15
N LEU A 160 2.81 -1.00 -14.09
CA LEU A 160 4.23 -1.32 -13.92
C LEU A 160 4.95 -1.61 -15.24
N ASP A 161 4.28 -1.54 -16.38
CA ASP A 161 4.91 -1.84 -17.67
C ASP A 161 6.05 -0.85 -17.98
N GLY A 162 7.26 -1.39 -18.20
CA GLY A 162 8.48 -0.59 -18.39
C GLY A 162 8.96 0.14 -17.13
N ARG A 163 8.44 -0.21 -15.94
CA ARG A 163 8.80 0.40 -14.65
C ARG A 163 9.57 -0.59 -13.79
N ARG A 164 10.41 -0.06 -12.91
CA ARG A 164 11.07 -0.84 -11.86
C ARG A 164 10.11 -1.12 -10.72
N ALA A 165 10.08 -2.36 -10.25
CA ALA A 165 9.30 -2.73 -9.07
C ALA A 165 9.91 -3.91 -8.32
N THR A 166 9.46 -4.16 -7.10
CA THR A 166 9.78 -5.37 -6.34
C THR A 166 8.53 -5.98 -5.71
N THR A 167 8.67 -7.17 -5.13
CA THR A 167 7.63 -7.91 -4.42
C THR A 167 8.26 -8.80 -3.36
N ASN A 168 7.45 -9.38 -2.47
CA ASN A 168 7.96 -10.26 -1.42
C ASN A 168 8.70 -11.47 -1.99
N LYS A 169 9.80 -11.84 -1.32
CA LYS A 169 10.76 -12.84 -1.79
C LYS A 169 10.16 -14.24 -1.87
N LYS A 170 9.29 -14.59 -0.92
CA LYS A 170 8.58 -15.88 -0.90
C LYS A 170 7.71 -16.11 -2.13
N ALA A 171 7.02 -15.08 -2.63
CA ALA A 171 6.16 -15.19 -3.80
C ALA A 171 6.86 -14.80 -5.11
N TRP A 172 8.16 -14.53 -5.10
CA TRP A 172 8.90 -13.92 -6.20
C TRP A 172 8.61 -14.58 -7.55
N LYS A 173 8.83 -15.89 -7.66
CA LYS A 173 8.63 -16.64 -8.91
C LYS A 173 7.21 -16.50 -9.48
N TRP A 174 6.20 -16.52 -8.62
CA TRP A 174 4.80 -16.37 -9.05
C TRP A 174 4.46 -14.91 -9.36
N ALA A 175 4.88 -13.98 -8.52
CA ALA A 175 4.53 -12.57 -8.67
C ALA A 175 5.18 -11.97 -9.92
N THR A 176 6.44 -12.33 -10.20
CA THR A 176 7.16 -11.85 -11.39
C THR A 176 6.68 -12.47 -12.70
N SER A 177 5.90 -13.55 -12.65
CA SER A 177 5.20 -14.08 -13.83
C SER A 177 3.88 -13.38 -14.12
N THR A 178 3.54 -12.33 -13.37
CA THR A 178 2.34 -11.50 -13.59
C THR A 178 2.70 -10.17 -14.22
N GLY A 179 1.79 -9.62 -15.03
CA GLY A 179 2.07 -8.43 -15.83
C GLY A 179 2.77 -8.77 -17.14
N ASN A 180 3.28 -7.74 -17.83
CA ASN A 180 3.87 -7.91 -19.16
C ASN A 180 5.35 -7.52 -19.19
N SER A 181 5.70 -6.31 -18.75
CA SER A 181 7.05 -5.76 -18.97
C SER A 181 7.66 -5.05 -17.75
N THR A 182 7.25 -5.42 -16.55
CA THR A 182 7.83 -4.90 -15.31
C THR A 182 9.31 -5.30 -15.18
N GLU A 183 10.17 -4.34 -14.84
CA GLU A 183 11.56 -4.60 -14.47
C GLU A 183 11.65 -4.95 -12.97
N TRP A 184 11.66 -6.25 -12.66
CA TRP A 184 11.62 -6.73 -11.28
C TRP A 184 13.00 -6.71 -10.61
N ILE A 185 13.14 -5.94 -9.53
CA ILE A 185 14.38 -5.80 -8.75
C ILE A 185 14.38 -6.78 -7.57
N GLY A 186 15.17 -7.85 -7.73
CA GLY A 186 15.20 -9.02 -6.86
C GLY A 186 15.55 -8.74 -5.40
N ARG A 187 16.72 -8.16 -5.15
CA ARG A 187 17.24 -7.94 -3.80
C ARG A 187 16.63 -6.74 -3.07
N ALA A 188 15.95 -5.83 -3.77
CA ALA A 188 15.41 -4.61 -3.18
C ALA A 188 14.35 -4.89 -2.10
N ARG A 189 14.48 -4.30 -0.92
CA ARG A 189 13.41 -4.22 0.09
C ARG A 189 12.22 -3.43 -0.45
N TRP A 190 12.49 -2.26 -1.02
CA TRP A 190 11.51 -1.47 -1.75
C TRP A 190 12.15 -0.79 -2.96
N VAL A 191 11.32 -0.43 -3.92
CA VAL A 191 11.68 0.32 -5.11
C VAL A 191 10.80 1.55 -5.16
N ASP A 192 11.43 2.72 -5.19
CA ASP A 192 10.86 3.97 -5.65
C ASP A 192 11.13 4.09 -7.17
N ASP A 193 10.06 4.16 -7.95
CA ASP A 193 10.08 4.57 -9.36
C ASP A 193 9.05 5.70 -9.54
N GLY A 194 9.41 6.91 -9.09
CA GLY A 194 8.62 8.12 -9.25
C GLY A 194 7.34 8.09 -8.44
N ASN A 195 6.19 8.03 -9.11
CA ASN A 195 4.89 7.96 -8.45
C ASN A 195 4.46 6.53 -8.04
N ILE A 196 5.30 5.52 -8.27
CA ILE A 196 5.01 4.13 -7.90
C ILE A 196 6.08 3.63 -6.94
N TRP A 197 5.63 3.17 -5.77
CA TRP A 197 6.47 2.58 -4.75
C TRP A 197 6.01 1.14 -4.53
N SER A 198 6.94 0.21 -4.54
CA SER A 198 6.66 -1.20 -4.32
C SER A 198 7.61 -1.77 -3.29
N SER A 199 7.12 -2.62 -2.40
CA SER A 199 7.91 -3.21 -1.32
C SER A 199 7.72 -4.72 -1.22
N SER A 200 8.66 -5.32 -0.50
CA SER A 200 8.78 -6.75 -0.33
C SER A 200 7.84 -7.29 0.76
N GLY A 201 8.34 -7.88 1.83
CA GLY A 201 7.50 -8.39 2.91
C GLY A 201 6.96 -7.29 3.84
N VAL A 202 6.25 -7.71 4.88
CA VAL A 202 5.57 -6.83 5.86
C VAL A 202 6.50 -5.76 6.48
N SER A 203 7.72 -6.14 6.90
CA SER A 203 8.69 -5.20 7.46
C SER A 203 9.14 -4.18 6.42
N ALA A 204 9.47 -4.65 5.21
CA ALA A 204 9.85 -3.78 4.10
C ALA A 204 8.71 -2.83 3.68
N GLY A 205 7.44 -3.24 3.84
CA GLY A 205 6.29 -2.38 3.61
C GLY A 205 6.21 -1.23 4.62
N THR A 206 6.41 -1.51 5.90
CA THR A 206 6.49 -0.46 6.94
C THR A 206 7.70 0.44 6.73
N ASP A 207 8.89 -0.12 6.44
CA ASP A 207 10.10 0.65 6.13
C ASP A 207 9.88 1.57 4.90
N MET A 208 9.26 1.05 3.84
CA MET A 208 8.87 1.82 2.64
C MET A 208 7.92 2.96 3.00
N ALA A 209 6.96 2.76 3.91
CA ALA A 209 6.05 3.83 4.34
C ALA A 209 6.80 4.97 5.02
N TYR A 210 7.78 4.67 5.88
CA TYR A 210 8.68 5.69 6.46
C TYR A 210 9.52 6.37 5.39
N ALA A 211 10.07 5.62 4.42
CA ALA A 211 10.85 6.19 3.32
C ALA A 211 9.99 7.12 2.43
N TRP A 212 8.74 6.76 2.17
CA TRP A 212 7.79 7.59 1.44
C TRP A 212 7.39 8.84 2.24
N VAL A 213 7.18 8.73 3.56
CA VAL A 213 6.96 9.91 4.42
C VAL A 213 8.19 10.82 4.41
N SER A 214 9.41 10.26 4.39
CA SER A 214 10.65 11.05 4.27
C SER A 214 10.68 11.83 2.95
N SER A 215 10.32 11.20 1.82
CA SER A 215 10.31 11.86 0.51
C SER A 215 9.20 12.90 0.35
N VAL A 216 8.05 12.73 1.01
CA VAL A 216 6.87 13.60 0.86
C VAL A 216 6.75 14.67 1.94
N TYR A 217 6.95 14.32 3.22
CA TYR A 217 6.77 15.25 4.35
C TYR A 217 8.10 15.71 4.96
N GLY A 218 9.21 15.09 4.57
CA GLY A 218 10.56 15.45 4.98
C GLY A 218 11.20 14.41 5.90
N ASP A 219 12.52 14.29 5.79
CA ASP A 219 13.27 13.24 6.49
C ASP A 219 13.21 13.36 8.01
N ALA A 220 13.30 14.58 8.53
CA ALA A 220 13.18 14.85 9.97
C ALA A 220 11.80 14.39 10.51
N VAL A 221 10.73 14.60 9.73
CA VAL A 221 9.37 14.17 10.09
C VAL A 221 9.30 12.65 10.19
N SER A 222 9.79 11.93 9.18
CA SER A 222 9.84 10.46 9.17
C SER A 222 10.66 9.89 10.32
N ASP A 223 11.83 10.50 10.59
CA ASP A 223 12.69 10.10 11.70
C ASP A 223 12.02 10.31 13.06
N TYR A 224 11.37 11.47 13.25
CA TYR A 224 10.63 11.76 14.48
C TYR A 224 9.49 10.76 14.70
N LEU A 225 8.68 10.47 13.66
CA LEU A 225 7.59 9.49 13.76
C LEU A 225 8.11 8.10 14.13
N SER A 226 9.24 7.66 13.59
CA SER A 226 9.82 6.36 13.95
C SER A 226 10.22 6.26 15.43
N LYS A 227 10.69 7.37 16.01
CA LYS A 227 11.03 7.46 17.44
C LYS A 227 9.79 7.47 18.32
N VAL A 228 8.73 8.16 17.90
CA VAL A 228 7.42 8.16 18.59
C VAL A 228 6.82 6.75 18.61
N ALA A 229 6.96 6.00 17.52
CA ALA A 229 6.47 4.63 17.40
C ALA A 229 7.40 3.56 18.01
N GLU A 230 8.58 3.95 18.52
CA GLU A 230 9.64 3.04 18.97
C GLU A 230 10.04 2.00 17.90
N TYR A 231 9.95 2.38 16.62
CA TYR A 231 10.19 1.49 15.48
C TYR A 231 11.63 1.63 14.96
N THR A 232 12.39 0.54 14.99
CA THR A 232 13.73 0.49 14.38
C THR A 232 13.63 0.30 12.88
N ARG A 233 13.90 1.36 12.12
CA ARG A 233 13.82 1.38 10.65
C ARG A 233 15.00 0.69 9.98
N TRP A 234 14.75 -0.03 8.90
CA TRP A 234 15.77 -0.38 7.92
C TRP A 234 15.79 0.67 6.80
N SER A 235 16.89 1.41 6.67
CA SER A 235 16.97 2.56 5.75
C SER A 235 17.55 2.23 4.36
N ASP A 236 18.19 1.08 4.17
CA ASP A 236 18.71 0.68 2.85
C ASP A 236 17.63 -0.02 2.00
N PRO A 237 17.18 0.59 0.88
CA PRO A 237 16.21 -0.02 -0.02
C PRO A 237 16.73 -1.24 -0.77
N ASN A 238 18.05 -1.40 -0.92
CA ASN A 238 18.62 -2.36 -1.86
C ASN A 238 18.91 -3.72 -1.24
N GLU A 239 18.83 -3.83 0.09
CA GLU A 239 19.24 -5.03 0.83
C GLU A 239 18.06 -5.66 1.59
N ASP A 240 17.47 -6.70 0.99
CA ASP A 240 16.51 -7.59 1.64
C ASP A 240 17.17 -8.93 2.01
N PRO A 241 17.38 -9.24 3.31
CA PRO A 241 18.03 -10.47 3.77
C PRO A 241 17.22 -11.73 3.46
N PHE A 242 15.95 -11.58 3.08
CA PHE A 242 15.13 -12.71 2.66
C PHE A 242 15.36 -13.09 1.19
N ALA A 243 16.09 -12.29 0.41
CA ALA A 243 16.39 -12.61 -0.99
C ALA A 243 17.17 -13.94 -1.11
N ASP A 244 18.22 -14.10 -0.29
CA ASP A 244 19.04 -15.32 -0.28
C ASP A 244 18.25 -16.54 0.22
N ILE A 245 17.40 -16.35 1.24
CA ILE A 245 16.57 -17.42 1.81
C ILE A 245 15.62 -18.01 0.76
N TRP A 246 15.07 -17.17 -0.12
CA TRP A 246 14.10 -17.58 -1.14
C TRP A 246 14.71 -17.75 -2.53
N GLY A 247 16.04 -17.67 -2.66
CA GLY A 247 16.75 -17.85 -3.93
C GLY A 247 16.36 -16.82 -5.00
N VAL A 248 16.09 -15.59 -4.58
CA VAL A 248 15.75 -14.49 -5.49
C VAL A 248 17.03 -13.97 -6.17
N PRO A 249 17.05 -13.74 -7.50
CA PRO A 249 18.20 -13.20 -8.19
C PRO A 249 18.67 -11.85 -7.61
N THR A 250 19.98 -11.60 -7.65
CA THR A 250 20.59 -10.31 -7.29
C THR A 250 20.23 -9.23 -8.28
#